data_AF-A0AAF0EMS7-F1
#
_entry.id   AF-A0AAF0EMS7-F1
#
_cell.length_a   1.000
_cell.length_b   1.000
_cell.length_c   1.000
_cell.angle_alpha   90.00
_cell.angle_beta   90.00
_cell.angle_gamma   90.00
#
_symmetry.space_group_name_H-M   'P 1'
#
loop_
_entity.id
_entity.type
_entity.pdbx_description
1 polymer ?
#
loop_
_entity_poly.entity_id
_entity_poly.type
_entity_poly.pdbx_seq_one_letter_code
_entity_poly.pdbx_strand_id
1 'polypeptide(L)'
;MCVPVCVAPNQSILASNRDEFLARPASPAQWRTVQGPNGRETSVLCGLDSLAGGTWLAVTRNGAFSVLTNVTEEPRPTVDEQGRPLQSRGELVLAWLEAQQSAPSVDEASVLDSLHRMRQRYAGFNLLVGSVHGAEIHLGHVSNRGEATMPLLTGANTGPTGGMSNSTWSTPWPKIEHGQAHLQQVLKETRTTQDALIHRLFDVLRYDEDR
;
A
#
# COMPACT_ATOMS: atom_id res chain seq x y z
N MET A 1 -13.63 -0.14 7.28
CA MET A 1 -12.19 -0.14 7.65
C MET A 1 -11.39 0.39 6.44
N CYS A 2 -10.31 1.15 6.55
CA CYS A 2 -9.71 1.84 5.38
C CYS A 2 -8.20 2.07 5.52
N VAL A 3 -7.50 2.28 4.40
CA VAL A 3 -6.05 2.55 4.31
C VAL A 3 -5.80 4.01 3.89
N PRO A 4 -5.88 5.01 4.80
CA PRO A 4 -5.35 6.33 4.53
C PRO A 4 -3.81 6.28 4.47
N VAL A 5 -3.25 6.11 3.26
CA VAL A 5 -1.83 6.31 3.02
C VAL A 5 -1.52 7.80 2.93
N CYS A 6 -0.75 8.32 3.88
CA CYS A 6 -0.22 9.66 3.80
C CYS A 6 1.29 9.67 3.61
N VAL A 7 1.78 10.77 3.09
CA VAL A 7 3.18 11.16 3.14
C VAL A 7 3.15 12.63 3.52
N ALA A 8 3.83 13.02 4.61
CA ALA A 8 3.75 14.37 5.16
C ALA A 8 5.10 15.11 5.09
N PRO A 9 5.10 16.46 5.09
CA PRO A 9 6.31 17.28 5.15
C PRO A 9 7.21 16.90 6.32
N ASN A 10 8.49 16.66 6.04
CA ASN A 10 9.55 16.32 7.02
C ASN A 10 9.36 15.00 7.78
N GLN A 11 8.26 14.26 7.57
CA GLN A 11 7.96 12.98 8.19
C GLN A 11 7.10 12.11 7.24
N SER A 12 7.66 11.00 6.75
CA SER A 12 6.90 10.05 5.93
C SER A 12 6.04 9.15 6.85
N ILE A 13 4.72 9.38 6.90
CA ILE A 13 3.79 8.64 7.77
C ILE A 13 2.83 7.78 6.95
N LEU A 14 3.15 6.51 6.84
CA LEU A 14 2.29 5.52 6.22
C LEU A 14 1.40 4.83 7.26
N ALA A 15 0.09 5.07 7.20
CA ALA A 15 -0.90 4.37 8.02
C ALA A 15 -1.75 3.44 7.13
N SER A 16 -2.00 2.22 7.60
CA SER A 16 -2.76 1.24 6.83
C SER A 16 -3.51 0.27 7.74
N ASN A 17 -4.74 -0.04 7.36
CA ASN A 17 -5.54 -1.06 7.99
C ASN A 17 -5.93 -2.14 6.98
N ARG A 18 -5.93 -3.41 7.39
CA ARG A 18 -6.32 -4.51 6.50
C ARG A 18 -7.85 -4.53 6.37
N ASP A 19 -8.38 -3.96 5.28
CA ASP A 19 -9.83 -3.93 4.98
C ASP A 19 -10.29 -5.29 4.39
N GLU A 20 -10.31 -6.32 5.24
CA GLU A 20 -10.78 -7.69 4.97
C GLU A 20 -11.73 -8.16 6.08
N PHE A 21 -12.41 -9.31 5.88
CA PHE A 21 -13.22 -9.92 6.92
C PHE A 21 -12.42 -10.12 8.22
N LEU A 22 -12.97 -9.72 9.36
CA LEU A 22 -12.33 -9.87 10.68
C LEU A 22 -11.89 -11.31 10.97
N ALA A 23 -12.65 -12.28 10.47
CA ALA A 23 -12.36 -13.71 10.62
C ALA A 23 -11.17 -14.21 9.77
N ARG A 24 -10.68 -13.41 8.83
CA ARG A 24 -9.58 -13.79 7.93
C ARG A 24 -8.27 -13.80 8.72
N PRO A 25 -7.62 -14.95 8.97
CA PRO A 25 -6.44 -15.01 9.83
C PRO A 25 -5.26 -14.25 9.20
N ALA A 26 -4.46 -13.61 10.06
CA ALA A 26 -3.18 -13.01 9.70
C ALA A 26 -2.20 -13.05 10.88
N SER A 27 -0.91 -13.10 10.58
CA SER A 27 0.14 -12.95 11.57
C SER A 27 0.52 -11.47 11.77
N PRO A 28 0.91 -11.05 12.99
CA PRO A 28 1.33 -9.68 13.25
C PRO A 28 2.54 -9.25 12.43
N ALA A 29 2.71 -7.94 12.30
CA ALA A 29 3.87 -7.37 11.63
C ALA A 29 5.15 -7.67 12.41
N GLN A 30 6.12 -8.28 11.73
CA GLN A 30 7.45 -8.55 12.29
C GLN A 30 8.47 -8.59 11.15
N TRP A 31 9.73 -8.34 11.48
CA TRP A 31 10.83 -8.53 10.55
C TRP A 31 10.95 -10.01 10.19
N ARG A 32 10.94 -10.31 8.91
CA ARG A 32 11.04 -11.68 8.38
C ARG A 32 11.72 -11.69 7.01
N THR A 33 12.27 -12.83 6.66
CA THR A 33 12.71 -13.12 5.30
C THR A 33 11.58 -13.89 4.61
N VAL A 34 11.09 -13.36 3.49
CA VAL A 34 10.07 -13.99 2.67
C VAL A 34 10.64 -14.27 1.28
N GLN A 35 10.13 -15.30 0.61
CA GLN A 35 10.41 -15.50 -0.81
C GLN A 35 9.48 -14.60 -1.61
N GLY A 36 10.04 -13.74 -2.45
CA GLY A 36 9.27 -12.98 -3.41
C GLY A 36 8.93 -13.81 -4.65
N PRO A 37 8.16 -13.24 -5.60
CA PRO A 37 7.64 -13.97 -6.77
C PRO A 37 8.70 -14.56 -7.70
N ASN A 38 9.92 -14.01 -7.74
CA ASN A 38 10.99 -14.62 -8.55
C ASN A 38 11.88 -15.57 -7.74
N GLY A 39 11.42 -16.01 -6.57
CA GLY A 39 12.11 -16.97 -5.71
C GLY A 39 13.29 -16.39 -4.92
N ARG A 40 13.45 -15.06 -4.90
CA ARG A 40 14.52 -14.40 -4.14
C ARG A 40 14.07 -14.11 -2.71
N GLU A 41 15.00 -14.29 -1.79
CA GLU A 41 14.80 -13.91 -0.40
C GLU A 41 14.77 -12.39 -0.25
N THR A 42 13.74 -11.89 0.43
CA THR A 42 13.48 -10.46 0.61
C THR A 42 13.25 -10.21 2.10
N SER A 43 14.05 -9.32 2.70
CA SER A 43 13.89 -8.96 4.12
C SER A 43 12.88 -7.82 4.26
N VAL A 44 11.79 -8.07 4.96
CA VAL A 44 10.68 -7.12 5.10
C VAL A 44 10.09 -7.13 6.51
N LEU A 45 9.59 -5.98 6.94
CA LEU A 45 8.66 -5.86 8.06
C LEU A 45 7.24 -5.92 7.48
N CYS A 46 6.51 -7.00 7.76
CA CYS A 46 5.16 -7.19 7.28
C CYS A 46 4.32 -8.10 8.16
N GLY A 47 3.00 -7.87 8.14
CA GLY A 47 2.03 -8.91 8.48
C GLY A 47 1.92 -9.91 7.33
N LEU A 48 1.39 -11.11 7.60
CA LEU A 48 1.14 -12.10 6.55
C LEU A 48 -0.31 -12.55 6.61
N ASP A 49 -0.94 -12.64 5.46
CA ASP A 49 -2.21 -13.31 5.26
C ASP A 49 -1.99 -14.82 5.36
N SER A 50 -2.58 -15.45 6.38
CA SER A 50 -2.36 -16.88 6.64
C SER A 50 -3.07 -17.81 5.65
N LEU A 51 -4.01 -17.31 4.85
CA LEU A 51 -4.73 -18.11 3.84
C LEU A 51 -4.03 -18.07 2.49
N ALA A 52 -3.65 -16.86 2.04
CA ALA A 52 -3.09 -16.65 0.70
C ALA A 52 -1.56 -16.51 0.70
N GLY A 53 -0.91 -16.45 1.87
CA GLY A 53 0.53 -16.31 2.03
C GLY A 53 1.11 -14.93 1.68
N GLY A 54 0.28 -14.02 1.14
CA GLY A 54 0.70 -12.67 0.74
C GLY A 54 0.68 -11.66 1.90
N THR A 55 0.95 -10.40 1.57
CA THR A 55 0.84 -9.26 2.51
C THR A 55 0.10 -8.09 1.87
N TRP A 56 -0.47 -7.22 2.69
CA TRP A 56 -1.14 -5.98 2.27
C TRP A 56 -0.27 -4.73 2.52
N LEU A 57 0.75 -4.85 3.37
CA LEU A 57 1.70 -3.79 3.69
C LEU A 57 3.03 -4.43 4.08
N ALA A 58 4.09 -4.00 3.42
CA ALA A 58 5.45 -4.36 3.79
C ALA A 58 6.41 -3.21 3.55
N VAL A 59 7.45 -3.14 4.39
CA VAL A 59 8.55 -2.18 4.28
C VAL A 59 9.89 -2.90 4.39
N THR A 60 10.91 -2.39 3.68
CA THR A 60 12.29 -2.87 3.76
C THR A 60 13.11 -1.98 4.69
N ARG A 61 14.32 -2.44 5.03
CA ARG A 61 15.27 -1.63 5.82
C ARG A 61 15.86 -0.44 5.05
N ASN A 62 15.90 -0.51 3.72
CA ASN A 62 16.37 0.57 2.86
C ASN A 62 15.27 1.57 2.48
N GLY A 63 14.10 1.54 3.14
CA GLY A 63 13.07 2.56 2.98
C GLY A 63 12.10 2.33 1.81
N ALA A 64 12.19 1.19 1.11
CA ALA A 64 11.17 0.80 0.14
C ALA A 64 9.92 0.27 0.86
N PHE A 65 8.74 0.59 0.34
CA PHE A 65 7.47 0.13 0.87
C PHE A 65 6.46 -0.14 -0.24
N SER A 66 5.49 -1.00 0.06
CA SER A 66 4.34 -1.20 -0.81
C SER A 66 3.09 -1.53 0.01
N VAL A 67 1.96 -0.99 -0.45
CA VAL A 67 0.65 -1.06 0.20
C VAL A 67 -0.38 -1.46 -0.84
N LEU A 68 -1.23 -2.41 -0.48
CA LEU A 68 -2.27 -2.95 -1.35
C LEU A 68 -3.65 -2.72 -0.74
N THR A 69 -4.59 -2.30 -1.57
CA THR A 69 -6.04 -2.35 -1.29
C THR A 69 -6.73 -3.14 -2.41
N ASN A 70 -7.80 -3.85 -2.09
CA ASN A 70 -8.61 -4.55 -3.08
C ASN A 70 -9.61 -3.57 -3.68
N VAL A 71 -9.90 -3.58 -4.97
CA VAL A 71 -11.10 -2.90 -5.50
C VAL A 71 -12.27 -3.85 -5.41
N THR A 72 -13.40 -3.41 -4.83
CA THR A 72 -14.62 -4.21 -4.69
C THR A 72 -15.24 -4.48 -6.07
N GLU A 73 -15.58 -5.75 -6.34
CA GLU A 73 -16.12 -6.21 -7.61
C GLU A 73 -17.28 -7.18 -7.38
N GLU A 74 -18.41 -6.96 -8.05
CA GLU A 74 -19.57 -7.85 -8.04
C GLU A 74 -20.07 -8.09 -9.49
N PRO A 75 -20.02 -9.33 -10.01
CA PRO A 75 -19.45 -10.53 -9.38
C PRO A 75 -17.91 -10.43 -9.28
N ARG A 76 -17.33 -11.10 -8.28
CA ARG A 76 -15.88 -11.17 -8.14
C ARG A 76 -15.29 -12.05 -9.25
N PRO A 77 -14.34 -11.55 -10.06
CA PRO A 77 -13.72 -12.35 -11.09
C PRO A 77 -12.85 -13.44 -10.47
N THR A 78 -12.80 -14.60 -11.12
CA THR A 78 -11.97 -15.75 -10.70
C THR A 78 -10.92 -16.13 -11.75
N VAL A 79 -11.08 -15.64 -12.97
CA VAL A 79 -10.17 -15.89 -14.10
C VAL A 79 -9.78 -14.58 -14.80
N ASP A 80 -8.64 -14.58 -15.47
CA ASP A 80 -8.23 -13.49 -16.36
C ASP A 80 -8.90 -13.58 -17.74
N GLU A 81 -8.58 -12.63 -18.63
CA GLU A 81 -9.10 -12.57 -20.01
C GLU A 81 -8.76 -13.82 -20.85
N GLN A 82 -7.76 -14.61 -20.44
CA GLN A 82 -7.36 -15.84 -21.11
C GLN A 82 -7.94 -17.09 -20.40
N GLY A 83 -8.82 -16.93 -19.41
CA GLY A 83 -9.45 -18.03 -18.68
C GLY A 83 -8.55 -18.71 -17.64
N ARG A 84 -7.41 -18.11 -17.28
CA ARG A 84 -6.51 -18.67 -16.26
C ARG A 84 -6.92 -18.20 -14.87
N PRO A 85 -6.70 -19.00 -13.81
CA PRO A 85 -6.97 -18.58 -12.44
C PRO A 85 -6.22 -17.29 -12.08
N LEU A 86 -6.91 -16.35 -11.43
CA LEU A 86 -6.29 -15.12 -10.97
C LEU A 86 -5.27 -15.38 -9.85
N GLN A 87 -4.18 -14.62 -9.88
CA GLN A 87 -3.13 -14.66 -8.87
C GLN A 87 -3.52 -13.89 -7.60
N SER A 88 -2.84 -14.19 -6.49
CA SER A 88 -3.02 -13.46 -5.24
C SER A 88 -2.40 -12.06 -5.33
N ARG A 89 -3.21 -11.01 -5.15
CA ARG A 89 -2.75 -9.62 -5.18
C ARG A 89 -1.64 -9.31 -4.17
N GLY A 90 -1.58 -10.04 -3.05
CA GLY A 90 -0.56 -9.84 -2.02
C GLY A 90 0.87 -10.13 -2.51
N GLU A 91 1.03 -10.84 -3.63
CA GLU A 91 2.31 -11.04 -4.31
C GLU A 91 2.86 -9.73 -4.88
N LEU A 92 2.01 -8.81 -5.35
CA LEU A 92 2.43 -7.53 -5.94
C LEU A 92 3.21 -6.67 -4.95
N VAL A 93 2.86 -6.76 -3.66
CA VAL A 93 3.56 -6.07 -2.58
C VAL A 93 4.99 -6.58 -2.48
N LEU A 94 5.19 -7.89 -2.56
CA LEU A 94 6.53 -8.49 -2.52
C LEU A 94 7.30 -8.30 -3.82
N ALA A 95 6.63 -8.29 -4.97
CA ALA A 95 7.23 -8.06 -6.28
C ALA A 95 8.01 -6.74 -6.34
N TRP A 96 7.41 -5.65 -5.82
CA TRP A 96 8.10 -4.36 -5.70
C TRP A 96 9.33 -4.45 -4.79
N LEU A 97 9.17 -4.99 -3.57
CA LEU A 97 10.23 -4.97 -2.55
C LEU A 97 11.40 -5.90 -2.88
N GLU A 98 11.12 -7.02 -3.55
CA GLU A 98 12.14 -7.92 -4.09
C GLU A 98 12.96 -7.21 -5.17
N ALA A 99 12.29 -6.49 -6.09
CA ALA A 99 12.97 -5.72 -7.12
C ALA A 99 13.85 -4.62 -6.51
N GLN A 100 13.36 -3.89 -5.51
CA GLN A 100 14.12 -2.83 -4.81
C GLN A 100 15.34 -3.33 -4.04
N GLN A 101 15.38 -4.61 -3.67
CA GLN A 101 16.53 -5.22 -2.98
C GLN A 101 17.45 -6.01 -3.93
N SER A 102 17.08 -6.14 -5.20
CA SER A 102 17.79 -6.98 -6.16
C SER A 102 19.09 -6.35 -6.68
N ALA A 103 19.25 -5.03 -6.62
CA ALA A 103 20.46 -4.33 -7.04
C ALA A 103 20.64 -2.98 -6.31
N PRO A 104 21.86 -2.42 -6.24
CA PRO A 104 22.12 -1.11 -5.62
C PRO A 104 21.47 0.08 -6.34
N SER A 105 21.20 -0.03 -7.64
CA SER A 105 20.63 1.03 -8.48
C SER A 105 19.52 0.46 -9.36
N VAL A 106 18.38 0.20 -8.76
CA VAL A 106 17.18 -0.30 -9.45
C VAL A 106 16.49 0.87 -10.14
N ASP A 107 16.16 0.71 -11.43
CA ASP A 107 15.27 1.63 -12.12
C ASP A 107 13.82 1.39 -11.66
N GLU A 108 13.41 2.17 -10.67
CA GLU A 108 12.07 2.13 -10.08
C GLU A 108 10.94 2.32 -11.11
N ALA A 109 11.16 3.13 -12.15
CA ALA A 109 10.17 3.36 -13.19
C ALA A 109 9.97 2.10 -14.04
N SER A 110 11.05 1.38 -14.38
CA SER A 110 10.99 0.10 -15.08
C SER A 110 10.31 -1.00 -14.25
N VAL A 111 10.52 -1.02 -12.93
CA VAL A 111 9.80 -1.92 -12.03
C VAL A 111 8.30 -1.60 -12.03
N LEU A 112 7.94 -0.32 -11.91
CA LEU A 112 6.54 0.14 -11.92
C LEU A 112 5.84 -0.24 -13.24
N ASP A 113 6.52 -0.05 -14.37
CA ASP A 113 6.03 -0.43 -15.69
C ASP A 113 5.87 -1.96 -15.85
N SER A 114 6.76 -2.74 -15.25
CA SER A 114 6.61 -4.20 -15.20
C SER A 114 5.38 -4.63 -14.38
N LEU A 115 5.15 -4.02 -13.22
CA LEU A 115 3.94 -4.23 -12.42
C LEU A 115 2.68 -3.82 -13.18
N HIS A 116 2.74 -2.71 -13.92
CA HIS A 116 1.65 -2.26 -14.77
C HIS A 116 1.33 -3.30 -15.85
N ARG A 117 2.32 -3.86 -16.56
CA ARG A 117 2.10 -4.88 -17.59
C ARG A 117 1.44 -6.16 -17.06
N MET A 118 1.74 -6.58 -15.83
CA MET A 118 1.19 -7.81 -15.24
C MET A 118 -0.15 -7.62 -14.53
N ARG A 119 -0.65 -6.38 -14.40
CA ARG A 119 -1.83 -6.02 -13.59
C ARG A 119 -3.12 -6.80 -13.90
N GLN A 120 -3.29 -7.28 -15.13
CA GLN A 120 -4.49 -8.02 -15.54
C GLN A 120 -4.50 -9.49 -15.09
N ARG A 121 -3.43 -9.97 -14.47
CA ARG A 121 -3.37 -11.33 -13.86
C ARG A 121 -4.07 -11.41 -12.50
N TYR A 122 -4.61 -10.30 -12.01
CA TYR A 122 -5.14 -10.15 -10.66
C TYR A 122 -6.59 -9.64 -10.69
N ALA A 123 -7.34 -9.93 -9.63
CA ALA A 123 -8.63 -9.26 -9.36
C ALA A 123 -8.40 -7.76 -9.09
N GLY A 124 -9.47 -6.97 -9.01
CA GLY A 124 -9.44 -5.53 -8.78
C GLY A 124 -8.53 -5.12 -7.61
N PHE A 125 -7.62 -4.17 -7.81
CA PHE A 125 -6.70 -3.70 -6.76
C PHE A 125 -6.23 -2.26 -6.99
N ASN A 126 -5.78 -1.61 -5.91
CA ASN A 126 -4.86 -0.47 -5.97
C ASN A 126 -3.57 -0.83 -5.23
N LEU A 127 -2.43 -0.58 -5.85
CA LEU A 127 -1.10 -0.82 -5.31
C LEU A 127 -0.36 0.51 -5.28
N LEU A 128 -0.05 0.99 -4.08
CA LEU A 128 0.88 2.09 -3.90
C LEU A 128 2.25 1.51 -3.58
N VAL A 129 3.26 2.02 -4.27
CA VAL A 129 4.66 1.68 -4.04
C VAL A 129 5.43 2.95 -3.74
N GLY A 130 6.52 2.81 -3.01
CA GLY A 130 7.44 3.92 -2.85
C GLY A 130 8.77 3.52 -2.24
N SER A 131 9.64 4.51 -2.17
CA SER A 131 10.96 4.43 -1.57
C SER A 131 11.33 5.78 -0.98
N VAL A 132 12.03 5.75 0.16
CA VAL A 132 12.51 6.95 0.85
C VAL A 132 14.03 6.99 0.72
N HIS A 133 14.52 8.03 0.03
CA HIS A 133 15.94 8.26 -0.22
C HIS A 133 16.36 9.58 0.45
N GLY A 134 16.72 9.50 1.74
CA GLY A 134 17.03 10.68 2.53
C GLY A 134 15.80 11.57 2.73
N ALA A 135 15.79 12.76 2.12
CA ALA A 135 14.67 13.71 2.19
C ALA A 135 13.69 13.58 1.00
N GLU A 136 14.04 12.76 0.00
CA GLU A 136 13.24 12.52 -1.18
C GLU A 136 12.38 11.27 -0.98
N ILE A 137 11.18 11.32 -1.55
CA ILE A 137 10.29 10.17 -1.64
C ILE A 137 9.91 9.95 -3.09
N HIS A 138 9.96 8.69 -3.50
CA HIS A 138 9.40 8.25 -4.76
C HIS A 138 8.09 7.53 -4.48
N LEU A 139 7.07 7.85 -5.26
CA LEU A 139 5.74 7.26 -5.13
C LEU A 139 5.23 6.83 -6.50
N GLY A 140 4.78 5.59 -6.61
CA GLY A 140 4.10 5.06 -7.79
C GLY A 140 2.78 4.43 -7.41
N HIS A 141 1.81 4.45 -8.32
CA HIS A 141 0.52 3.80 -8.10
C HIS A 141 0.12 2.97 -9.31
N VAL A 142 -0.13 1.67 -9.09
CA VAL A 142 -0.66 0.74 -10.10
C VAL A 142 -2.05 0.29 -9.69
N SER A 143 -2.98 0.36 -10.64
CA SER A 143 -4.32 -0.22 -10.49
C SER A 143 -4.74 -0.87 -11.80
N ASN A 144 -5.58 -1.89 -11.70
CA ASN A 144 -6.23 -2.52 -12.85
C ASN A 144 -7.72 -2.14 -12.98
N ARG A 145 -8.22 -1.20 -12.15
CA ARG A 145 -9.59 -0.67 -12.20
C ARG A 145 -9.59 0.85 -12.09
N GLY A 146 -10.47 1.51 -12.82
CA GLY A 146 -10.56 2.98 -12.82
C GLY A 146 -9.48 3.64 -13.67
N GLU A 147 -8.98 4.79 -13.22
CA GLU A 147 -8.03 5.62 -13.98
C GLU A 147 -6.65 4.97 -14.17
N ALA A 148 -5.88 5.56 -15.09
CA ALA A 148 -4.55 5.11 -15.45
C ALA A 148 -3.61 5.06 -14.22
N THR A 149 -2.75 4.05 -14.21
CA THR A 149 -1.58 3.95 -13.33
C THR A 149 -0.85 5.28 -13.29
N MET A 150 -0.58 5.80 -12.08
CA MET A 150 0.19 7.02 -11.97
C MET A 150 1.66 6.71 -12.28
N PRO A 151 2.36 7.59 -13.01
CA PRO A 151 3.81 7.46 -13.17
C PRO A 151 4.50 7.53 -11.80
N LEU A 152 5.76 7.11 -11.76
CA LEU A 152 6.60 7.34 -10.60
C LEU A 152 6.78 8.85 -10.40
N LEU A 153 6.28 9.37 -9.29
CA LEU A 153 6.43 10.75 -8.87
C LEU A 153 7.59 10.84 -7.89
N THR A 154 8.55 11.71 -8.19
CA THR A 154 9.64 12.06 -7.27
C THR A 154 9.42 13.47 -6.76
N GLY A 155 9.56 13.66 -5.45
CA GLY A 155 9.49 14.98 -4.85
C GLY A 155 10.16 15.03 -3.49
N ALA A 156 10.40 16.25 -3.01
CA ALA A 156 10.62 16.46 -1.59
C ALA A 156 9.41 15.91 -0.82
N ASN A 157 9.59 15.54 0.44
CA ASN A 157 8.52 15.09 1.35
C ASN A 157 7.36 16.11 1.55
N THR A 158 7.27 17.17 0.75
CA THR A 158 6.22 18.18 0.74
C THR A 158 5.14 17.83 -0.28
N GLY A 159 4.19 16.96 0.11
CA GLY A 159 3.05 16.58 -0.74
C GLY A 159 1.72 16.65 0.01
N PRO A 160 0.58 16.70 -0.72
CA PRO A 160 -0.74 16.61 -0.09
C PRO A 160 -0.98 15.21 0.49
N THR A 161 -1.74 15.15 1.58
CA THR A 161 -2.23 13.90 2.16
C THR A 161 -3.16 13.17 1.17
N GLY A 162 -2.90 11.88 0.93
CA GLY A 162 -3.70 11.01 0.07
C GLY A 162 -4.35 9.86 0.83
N GLY A 163 -5.01 8.94 0.12
CA GLY A 163 -5.56 7.72 0.70
C GLY A 163 -6.18 6.81 -0.35
N MET A 164 -6.21 5.51 -0.08
CA MET A 164 -6.83 4.50 -0.95
C MET A 164 -7.79 3.62 -0.16
N SER A 165 -8.89 3.22 -0.80
CA SER A 165 -9.86 2.31 -0.21
C SER A 165 -10.20 1.19 -1.18
N ASN A 166 -11.28 0.45 -0.88
CA ASN A 166 -11.74 -0.61 -1.75
C ASN A 166 -12.51 -0.13 -3.00
N SER A 167 -12.19 1.08 -3.45
CA SER A 167 -12.72 1.76 -4.63
C SER A 167 -11.59 2.21 -5.55
N THR A 168 -11.94 2.75 -6.71
CA THR A 168 -10.94 3.40 -7.57
C THR A 168 -10.48 4.71 -6.93
N TRP A 169 -9.26 5.14 -7.25
CA TRP A 169 -8.69 6.39 -6.73
C TRP A 169 -9.60 7.61 -6.99
N SER A 170 -10.24 7.66 -8.16
CA SER A 170 -11.15 8.73 -8.58
C SER A 170 -12.54 8.70 -7.92
N THR A 171 -12.88 7.62 -7.21
CA THR A 171 -14.16 7.47 -6.51
C THR A 171 -13.91 7.12 -5.03
N PRO A 172 -13.25 8.03 -4.27
CA PRO A 172 -12.96 7.76 -2.87
C PRO A 172 -14.27 7.55 -2.10
N TRP A 173 -14.30 6.54 -1.23
CA TRP A 173 -15.40 6.41 -0.28
C TRP A 173 -15.33 7.52 0.78
N PRO A 174 -16.45 7.90 1.44
CA PRO A 174 -16.46 8.97 2.46
C PRO A 174 -15.42 8.78 3.57
N LYS A 175 -15.11 7.53 3.91
CA LYS A 175 -14.06 7.16 4.89
C LYS A 175 -12.66 7.68 4.53
N ILE A 176 -12.35 7.84 3.24
CA ILE A 176 -11.07 8.40 2.79
C ILE A 176 -11.01 9.89 3.08
N GLU A 177 -12.05 10.62 2.72
CA GLU A 177 -12.12 12.06 2.96
C GLU A 177 -12.02 12.37 4.46
N HIS A 178 -12.73 11.58 5.29
CA HIS A 178 -12.65 11.68 6.74
C HIS A 178 -11.23 11.40 7.27
N GLY A 179 -10.62 10.31 6.84
CA GLY A 179 -9.26 9.93 7.26
C GLY A 179 -8.21 10.97 6.86
N GLN A 180 -8.31 11.52 5.64
CA GLN A 180 -7.42 12.59 5.18
C GLN A 180 -7.58 13.87 6.00
N ALA A 181 -8.81 14.30 6.28
CA ALA A 181 -9.08 15.48 7.09
C ALA A 181 -8.55 15.33 8.52
N HIS A 182 -8.83 14.19 9.17
CA HIS A 182 -8.36 13.90 10.52
C HIS A 182 -6.83 13.84 10.57
N LEU A 183 -6.19 13.24 9.57
CA LEU A 183 -4.74 13.18 9.50
C LEU A 183 -4.10 14.55 9.32
N GLN A 184 -4.64 15.40 8.46
CA GLN A 184 -4.17 16.79 8.33
C GLN A 184 -4.26 17.55 9.67
N GLN A 185 -5.28 17.28 10.48
CA GLN A 185 -5.37 17.83 11.84
C GLN A 185 -4.28 17.26 12.74
N VAL A 186 -4.03 15.95 12.70
CA VAL A 186 -2.96 15.29 13.47
C VAL A 186 -1.59 15.89 13.15
N LEU A 187 -1.30 16.11 11.86
CA LEU A 187 -0.01 16.62 11.38
C LEU A 187 0.22 18.11 11.69
N LYS A 188 -0.83 18.91 11.88
CA LYS A 188 -0.70 20.33 12.26
C LYS A 188 -0.21 20.52 13.70
N GLU A 189 -0.33 19.49 14.54
CA GLU A 189 0.06 19.57 15.94
C GLU A 189 1.53 19.24 16.13
N THR A 190 2.34 20.28 16.38
CA THR A 190 3.81 20.21 16.38
C THR A 190 4.44 19.76 17.71
N ARG A 191 3.64 19.47 18.74
CA ARG A 191 4.11 19.15 20.11
C ARG A 191 3.47 17.90 20.67
N THR A 192 3.71 16.76 20.04
CA THR A 192 3.24 15.47 20.53
C THR A 192 4.42 14.50 20.69
N THR A 193 4.32 13.60 21.67
CA THR A 193 5.29 12.50 21.80
C THR A 193 5.05 11.46 20.70
N GLN A 194 6.04 10.61 20.42
CA GLN A 194 5.88 9.54 19.43
C GLN A 194 4.69 8.62 19.76
N ASP A 195 4.54 8.22 21.02
CA ASP A 195 3.44 7.35 21.44
C ASP A 195 2.07 8.02 21.27
N ALA A 196 1.95 9.30 21.63
CA ALA A 196 0.73 10.06 21.44
C ALA A 196 0.41 10.24 19.95
N LEU A 197 1.42 10.47 19.10
CA LEU A 197 1.24 10.47 17.64
C LEU A 197 0.70 9.12 17.15
N ILE A 198 1.31 8.00 17.57
CA ILE A 198 0.88 6.65 17.18
C ILE A 198 -0.58 6.40 17.58
N HIS A 199 -0.97 6.74 18.81
CA HIS A 199 -2.36 6.58 19.25
C HIS A 199 -3.35 7.37 18.38
N ARG A 200 -3.02 8.62 18.05
CA ARG A 200 -3.86 9.44 17.18
C ARG A 200 -3.92 8.91 15.75
N LEU A 201 -2.82 8.36 15.24
CA LEU A 201 -2.80 7.70 13.93
C LEU A 201 -3.70 6.45 13.91
N PHE A 202 -3.82 5.72 15.03
CA PHE A 202 -4.80 4.65 15.12
C PHE A 202 -6.25 5.17 15.08
N ASP A 203 -6.52 6.33 15.66
CA ASP A 203 -7.84 6.95 15.56
C ASP A 203 -8.16 7.46 14.15
N VAL A 204 -7.15 7.88 13.36
CA VAL A 204 -7.32 8.16 11.92
C VAL A 204 -7.75 6.92 11.14
N LEU A 205 -7.32 5.73 11.56
CA LEU A 205 -7.68 4.45 10.93
C LEU A 205 -9.06 3.91 11.34
N ARG A 206 -9.72 4.57 12.30
CA ARG A 206 -11.08 4.25 12.72
C ARG A 206 -12.08 5.02 11.87
N TYR A 207 -13.09 4.31 11.40
CA TYR A 207 -14.23 4.90 10.72
C TYR A 207 -15.48 4.18 11.22
N ASP A 208 -16.29 4.91 11.98
CA ASP A 208 -17.59 4.47 12.46
C ASP A 208 -18.65 5.05 11.51
N GLU A 209 -19.38 4.19 10.80
CA GLU A 209 -20.44 4.61 9.86
C GLU A 209 -21.65 5.26 10.56
N ASP A 210 -21.74 5.11 11.88
CA ASP A 210 -22.85 5.58 12.72
C ASP A 210 -22.66 7.01 13.31
N ARG A 211 -21.80 7.85 12.73
CA ARG A 211 -21.60 9.25 13.15
C ARG A 211 -22.02 10.27 12.11
#